data_AF-T0YJN1-F1
#
_entry.id   AF-T0YJN1-F1
#
_cell.length_a   1.000
_cell.length_b   1.000
_cell.length_c   1.000
_cell.angle_alpha   90.00
_cell.angle_beta   90.00
_cell.angle_gamma   90.00
#
_symmetry.space_group_name_H-M   'P 1'
#
loop_
_entity.id
_entity.type
_entity.pdbx_description
1 polymer ?
#
loop_
_entity_poly.entity_id
_entity_poly.type
_entity_poly.pdbx_seq_one_letter_code
_entity_poly.pdbx_strand_id
1 'polypeptide(L)'
;MLLPPSFADLLPKEHEVFFVRETVLKADLSQIYGSYTATKGQPPYQPSMMVALLLYAYIRGVRSARKIERMLWEDIPMRYLSGNQQPDFWTIAYFRKRHLDALAEFFAQTVVAAQRAQLVKLDDLAVDGTKLRANASKHRAMSYGRLEQEEKR
;
A
#
# COMPACT_ATOMS: atom_id res chain seq x y z
N MET A 1 6.36 -30.32 22.06
CA MET A 1 5.21 -29.67 21.40
C MET A 1 4.73 -30.57 20.27
N LEU A 2 3.42 -30.82 20.16
CA LEU A 2 2.80 -31.76 19.20
C LEU A 2 2.37 -31.10 17.87
N LEU A 3 2.40 -29.76 17.81
CA LEU A 3 2.09 -28.97 16.60
C LEU A 3 3.26 -28.04 16.27
N PRO A 4 3.50 -27.75 14.98
CA PRO A 4 4.48 -26.74 14.59
C PRO A 4 4.09 -25.36 15.14
N PRO A 5 5.06 -24.51 15.47
CA PRO A 5 4.78 -23.15 15.94
C PRO A 5 4.05 -22.36 14.85
N SER A 6 3.11 -21.52 15.26
CA SER A 6 2.48 -20.57 14.36
C SER A 6 3.45 -19.43 14.01
N PHE A 7 3.21 -18.69 12.93
CA PHE A 7 4.03 -17.50 12.63
C PHE A 7 3.97 -16.44 13.73
N ALA A 8 2.87 -16.39 14.51
CA ALA A 8 2.77 -15.50 15.65
C ALA A 8 3.76 -15.89 16.77
N ASP A 9 3.94 -17.20 17.00
CA ASP A 9 4.85 -17.72 18.04
C ASP A 9 6.33 -17.49 17.68
N LEU A 10 6.64 -17.33 16.39
CA LEU A 10 7.98 -17.07 15.88
C LEU A 10 8.38 -15.59 15.98
N LEU A 11 7.45 -14.70 16.33
CA LEU A 11 7.68 -13.26 16.40
C LEU A 11 7.77 -12.78 17.86
N PRO A 12 8.63 -11.78 18.15
CA PRO A 12 8.59 -11.10 19.44
C PRO A 12 7.20 -10.52 19.72
N LYS A 13 6.71 -10.59 20.96
CA LYS A 13 5.34 -10.15 21.33
C LYS A 13 5.06 -8.68 20.99
N GLU A 14 6.10 -7.86 20.94
CA GLU A 14 6.04 -6.42 20.66
C GLU A 14 6.30 -6.08 19.18
N HIS A 15 6.36 -7.09 18.30
CA HIS A 15 6.64 -6.89 16.89
C HIS A 15 5.57 -6.01 16.22
N GLU A 16 5.99 -5.04 15.41
CA GLU A 16 5.14 -3.99 14.83
C GLU A 16 4.03 -4.53 13.90
N VAL A 17 4.21 -5.75 13.41
CA VAL A 17 3.24 -6.43 12.55
C VAL A 17 1.90 -6.67 13.23
N PHE A 18 1.89 -6.88 14.55
CA PHE A 18 0.65 -7.05 15.31
C PHE A 18 -0.14 -5.73 15.35
N PHE A 19 0.56 -4.61 15.52
CA PHE A 19 -0.04 -3.29 15.43
C PHE A 19 -0.63 -3.02 14.03
N VAL A 20 0.09 -3.38 12.97
CA VAL A 20 -0.42 -3.26 11.60
C VAL A 20 -1.70 -4.06 11.41
N ARG A 21 -1.71 -5.33 11.83
CA ARG A 21 -2.89 -6.20 11.73
C ARG A 21 -4.09 -5.59 12.46
N GLU A 22 -3.92 -5.18 13.71
CA GLU A 22 -4.99 -4.59 14.52
C GLU A 22 -5.48 -3.26 13.95
N THR A 23 -4.58 -2.44 13.42
CA THR A 23 -4.93 -1.16 12.77
C THR A 23 -5.83 -1.39 11.56
N VAL A 24 -5.48 -2.34 10.69
CA VAL A 24 -6.26 -2.63 9.48
C VAL A 24 -7.58 -3.32 9.82
N LEU A 25 -7.64 -4.16 10.85
CA LEU A 25 -8.89 -4.77 11.31
C LEU A 25 -9.91 -3.75 11.81
N LYS A 26 -9.45 -2.63 12.37
CA LYS A 26 -10.30 -1.55 12.90
C LYS A 26 -10.58 -0.47 11.86
N ALA A 27 -9.94 -0.52 10.70
CA ALA A 27 -10.08 0.48 9.66
C ALA A 27 -11.41 0.33 8.92
N ASP A 28 -12.02 1.45 8.53
CA ASP A 28 -13.10 1.43 7.56
C ASP A 28 -12.52 1.19 6.16
N LEU A 29 -12.79 0.00 5.61
CA LEU A 29 -12.39 -0.40 4.26
C LEU A 29 -13.60 -0.48 3.31
N SER A 30 -14.74 0.11 3.68
CA SER A 30 -16.00 0.04 2.92
C SER A 30 -15.84 0.43 1.45
N GLN A 31 -15.06 1.47 1.14
CA GLN A 31 -14.77 1.89 -0.24
C GLN A 31 -14.07 0.78 -1.04
N ILE A 32 -13.10 0.09 -0.44
CA ILE A 32 -12.36 -1.01 -1.08
C ILE A 32 -13.29 -2.19 -1.32
N TYR A 33 -14.04 -2.60 -0.28
CA TYR A 33 -15.00 -3.70 -0.34
C TYR A 33 -16.12 -3.44 -1.34
N GLY A 34 -16.62 -2.20 -1.42
CA GLY A 34 -17.68 -1.80 -2.34
C GLY A 34 -17.33 -1.99 -3.82
N SER A 35 -16.05 -2.07 -4.17
CA SER A 35 -15.63 -2.35 -5.55
C SER A 35 -15.75 -3.83 -5.97
N TYR A 36 -15.99 -4.74 -5.02
CA TYR A 36 -16.09 -6.18 -5.26
C TYR A 36 -17.57 -6.60 -5.39
N THR A 37 -18.18 -6.26 -6.52
CA THR A 37 -19.60 -6.55 -6.81
C THR A 37 -19.82 -7.84 -7.61
N ALA A 38 -18.76 -8.40 -8.19
CA ALA A 38 -18.83 -9.59 -9.04
C ALA A 38 -18.80 -10.87 -8.22
N THR A 39 -19.73 -11.80 -8.51
CA THR A 39 -19.85 -13.12 -7.88
C THR A 39 -19.24 -14.26 -8.71
N LYS A 40 -18.68 -13.96 -9.89
CA LYS A 40 -18.10 -14.95 -10.81
C LYS A 40 -16.60 -14.72 -10.98
N GLY A 41 -15.83 -15.81 -10.99
CA GLY A 41 -14.38 -15.81 -11.13
C GLY A 41 -13.67 -16.39 -9.90
N GLN A 42 -12.34 -16.40 -9.94
CA GLN A 42 -11.54 -16.78 -8.78
C GLN A 42 -11.78 -15.76 -7.64
N PRO A 43 -12.05 -16.21 -6.41
CA PRO A 43 -12.22 -15.31 -5.28
C PRO A 43 -10.97 -14.42 -5.12
N PRO A 44 -11.14 -13.11 -4.92
CA PRO A 44 -10.01 -12.23 -4.67
C PRO A 44 -9.38 -12.57 -3.31
N TYR A 45 -8.10 -12.24 -3.16
CA TYR A 45 -7.50 -12.16 -1.84
C TYR A 45 -8.29 -11.21 -0.93
N GLN A 46 -8.32 -11.51 0.37
CA GLN A 46 -9.01 -10.68 1.34
C GLN A 46 -8.48 -9.23 1.30
N PRO A 47 -9.34 -8.22 1.05
CA PRO A 47 -8.88 -6.84 0.88
C PRO A 47 -8.14 -6.29 2.10
N SER A 48 -8.59 -6.60 3.31
CA SER A 48 -7.91 -6.23 4.56
C SER A 48 -6.48 -6.82 4.64
N MET A 49 -6.29 -8.06 4.20
CA MET A 49 -4.95 -8.67 4.12
C MET A 49 -4.06 -7.91 3.12
N MET A 50 -4.58 -7.59 1.94
CA MET A 50 -3.84 -6.83 0.92
C MET A 50 -3.45 -5.43 1.42
N VAL A 51 -4.34 -4.75 2.15
CA VAL A 51 -4.06 -3.44 2.79
C VAL A 51 -2.97 -3.59 3.85
N ALA A 52 -3.03 -4.62 4.70
CA ALA A 52 -2.03 -4.88 5.73
C ALA A 52 -0.64 -5.16 5.15
N LEU A 53 -0.55 -5.92 4.07
CA LEU A 53 0.72 -6.16 3.36
C LEU A 53 1.33 -4.85 2.84
N LEU A 54 0.52 -4.00 2.22
CA LEU A 54 0.98 -2.71 1.72
C LEU A 54 1.42 -1.78 2.86
N LEU A 55 0.64 -1.70 3.95
CA LEU A 55 0.96 -0.88 5.10
C LEU A 55 2.29 -1.33 5.74
N TYR A 56 2.43 -2.63 6.02
CA TYR A 56 3.65 -3.17 6.61
C TYR A 56 4.86 -2.97 5.69
N ALA A 57 4.74 -3.25 4.38
CA ALA A 57 5.80 -2.98 3.43
C ALA A 57 6.24 -1.51 3.44
N TYR A 58 5.29 -0.58 3.52
CA TYR A 58 5.57 0.85 3.45
C TYR A 58 6.23 1.37 4.73
N ILE A 59 5.83 0.85 5.89
CA ILE A 59 6.52 1.09 7.17
C ILE A 59 7.98 0.64 7.07
N ARG A 60 8.25 -0.48 6.39
CA ARG A 60 9.61 -0.99 6.13
C ARG A 60 10.32 -0.30 4.95
N GLY A 61 9.72 0.74 4.35
CA GLY A 61 10.28 1.49 3.22
C GLY A 61 10.23 0.76 1.86
N VAL A 62 9.53 -0.37 1.76
CA VAL A 62 9.46 -1.21 0.56
C VAL A 62 8.22 -0.88 -0.27
N ARG A 63 8.41 -0.23 -1.43
CA ARG A 63 7.29 0.14 -2.33
C ARG A 63 7.16 -0.74 -3.57
N SER A 64 8.23 -1.42 -3.96
CA SER A 64 8.25 -2.28 -5.15
C SER A 64 7.40 -3.52 -4.94
N ALA A 65 6.42 -3.75 -5.81
CA ALA A 65 5.54 -4.93 -5.72
C ALA A 65 6.32 -6.25 -5.79
N ARG A 66 7.40 -6.31 -6.58
CA ARG A 66 8.29 -7.48 -6.65
C ARG A 66 9.08 -7.71 -5.37
N LYS A 67 9.45 -6.62 -4.66
CA LYS A 67 10.10 -6.74 -3.35
C LYS A 67 9.08 -7.21 -2.31
N ILE A 68 7.85 -6.72 -2.36
CA ILE A 68 6.76 -7.17 -1.46
C ILE A 68 6.46 -8.66 -1.68
N GLU A 69 6.34 -9.09 -2.94
CA GLU A 69 6.22 -10.51 -3.30
C GLU A 69 7.37 -11.33 -2.71
N ARG A 70 8.62 -10.87 -2.83
CA ARG A 70 9.76 -11.56 -2.22
C ARG A 70 9.65 -11.64 -0.69
N MET A 71 9.25 -10.56 -0.03
CA MET A 71 9.03 -10.55 1.42
C MET A 71 7.96 -11.56 1.84
N LEU A 72 6.94 -11.84 1.02
CA LEU A 72 5.94 -12.89 1.31
C LEU A 72 6.53 -14.30 1.37
N TRP A 73 7.68 -14.53 0.74
CA TRP A 73 8.41 -15.80 0.81
C TRP A 73 9.44 -15.82 1.93
N GLU A 74 10.14 -14.71 2.14
CA GLU A 74 11.34 -14.64 2.99
C GLU A 74 11.03 -14.16 4.42
N ASP A 75 10.03 -13.29 4.61
CA ASP A 75 9.78 -12.60 5.89
C ASP A 75 8.63 -13.24 6.68
N ILE A 76 8.93 -13.69 7.90
CA ILE A 76 7.94 -14.22 8.85
C ILE A 76 6.76 -13.25 9.09
N PRO A 77 6.98 -11.93 9.31
CA PRO A 77 5.88 -10.97 9.47
C PRO A 77 4.93 -10.91 8.28
N MET A 78 5.44 -10.97 7.05
CA MET A 78 4.60 -10.99 5.85
C MET A 78 3.78 -12.27 5.77
N ARG A 79 4.39 -13.41 6.09
CA ARG A 79 3.70 -14.72 6.13
C ARG A 79 2.65 -14.77 7.23
N TYR A 80 2.89 -14.11 8.36
CA TYR A 80 1.88 -13.91 9.40
C TYR A 80 0.68 -13.11 8.88
N LEU A 81 0.91 -11.95 8.25
CA LEU A 81 -0.16 -11.11 7.71
C LEU A 81 -0.97 -11.78 6.60
N SER A 82 -0.29 -12.51 5.71
CA SER A 82 -0.94 -13.17 4.59
C SER A 82 -1.62 -14.50 4.95
N GLY A 83 -1.42 -15.00 6.16
CA GLY A 83 -1.79 -16.38 6.51
C GLY A 83 -1.06 -17.39 5.62
N ASN A 84 0.20 -17.10 5.28
CA ASN A 84 1.04 -17.87 4.37
C ASN A 84 0.52 -17.99 2.93
N GLN A 85 -0.29 -17.03 2.48
CA GLN A 85 -0.58 -16.82 1.04
C GLN A 85 0.52 -15.97 0.41
N GLN A 86 0.79 -16.16 -0.89
CA GLN A 86 1.79 -15.38 -1.63
C GLN A 86 1.17 -14.72 -2.87
N PRO A 87 0.40 -13.62 -2.70
CA PRO A 87 0.01 -12.79 -3.84
C PRO A 87 1.22 -12.38 -4.68
N ASP A 88 1.14 -12.58 -5.99
CA ASP A 88 2.22 -12.23 -6.89
C ASP A 88 2.35 -10.70 -7.05
N PHE A 89 3.46 -10.25 -7.63
CA PHE A 89 3.69 -8.82 -7.80
C PHE A 89 2.61 -8.14 -8.66
N TRP A 90 2.00 -8.86 -9.60
CA TRP A 90 0.91 -8.35 -10.43
C TRP A 90 -0.33 -8.08 -9.61
N THR A 91 -0.72 -9.02 -8.76
CA THR A 91 -1.88 -8.89 -7.87
C THR A 91 -1.69 -7.73 -6.90
N ILE A 92 -0.50 -7.60 -6.31
CA ILE A 92 -0.17 -6.48 -5.41
C ILE A 92 -0.24 -5.14 -6.16
N ALA A 93 0.37 -5.05 -7.33
CA ALA A 93 0.38 -3.83 -8.13
C ALA A 93 -1.03 -3.45 -8.62
N TYR A 94 -1.81 -4.44 -9.04
CA TYR A 94 -3.18 -4.25 -9.51
C TYR A 94 -4.11 -3.81 -8.39
N PHE A 95 -4.03 -4.45 -7.22
CA PHE A 95 -4.79 -4.04 -6.03
C PHE A 95 -4.49 -2.60 -5.66
N ARG A 96 -3.20 -2.23 -5.60
CA ARG A 96 -2.80 -0.85 -5.31
C ARG A 96 -3.30 0.14 -6.35
N LYS A 97 -3.24 -0.20 -7.64
CA LYS A 97 -3.72 0.67 -8.73
C LYS A 97 -5.23 0.86 -8.65
N ARG A 98 -5.98 -0.22 -8.39
CA ARG A 98 -7.44 -0.20 -8.31
C ARG A 98 -7.95 0.66 -7.15
N HIS A 99 -7.25 0.62 -6.02
CA HIS A 99 -7.70 1.23 -4.76
C HIS A 99 -6.85 2.42 -4.34
N LEU A 100 -6.19 3.11 -5.29
CA LEU A 100 -5.17 4.11 -4.99
C LEU A 100 -5.69 5.23 -4.06
N ASP A 101 -6.88 5.76 -4.36
CA ASP A 101 -7.46 6.87 -3.60
C ASP A 101 -7.86 6.44 -2.18
N ALA A 102 -8.55 5.31 -2.05
CA ALA A 102 -8.92 4.74 -0.74
C ALA A 102 -7.69 4.40 0.11
N LEU A 103 -6.62 3.88 -0.51
CA LEU A 103 -5.35 3.61 0.18
C LEU A 103 -4.65 4.89 0.62
N ALA A 104 -4.68 5.94 -0.20
CA ALA A 104 -4.09 7.24 0.14
C ALA A 104 -4.80 7.86 1.35
N GLU A 105 -6.14 7.83 1.37
CA GLU A 105 -6.94 8.27 2.50
C GLU A 105 -6.63 7.46 3.76
N PHE A 106 -6.63 6.13 3.66
CA PHE A 106 -6.31 5.23 4.76
C PHE A 106 -4.90 5.49 5.33
N PHE A 107 -3.88 5.62 4.49
CA PHE A 107 -2.51 5.87 4.96
C PHE A 107 -2.33 7.27 5.56
N ALA A 108 -3.07 8.27 5.11
CA ALA A 108 -3.10 9.56 5.78
C ALA A 108 -3.68 9.44 7.19
N GLN A 109 -4.77 8.69 7.36
CA GLN A 109 -5.39 8.45 8.66
C GLN A 109 -4.47 7.67 9.61
N THR A 110 -3.69 6.69 9.12
CA THR A 110 -2.76 5.94 9.98
C THR A 110 -1.63 6.82 10.51
N VAL A 111 -1.11 7.75 9.70
CA VAL A 111 -0.12 8.75 10.14
C VAL A 111 -0.72 9.68 11.19
N VAL A 112 -1.95 10.17 10.97
CA VAL A 112 -2.66 11.01 11.95
C VAL A 112 -2.92 10.26 13.26
N ALA A 113 -3.32 8.99 13.18
CA ALA A 113 -3.51 8.15 14.36
C ALA A 113 -2.21 7.93 15.12
N ALA A 114 -1.10 7.69 14.42
CA ALA A 114 0.22 7.54 15.01
C ALA A 114 0.70 8.84 15.69
N GLN A 115 0.41 10.00 15.09
CA GLN A 115 0.70 11.30 15.70
C GLN A 115 -0.13 11.55 16.97
N ARG A 116 -1.43 11.26 16.95
CA ARG A 116 -2.30 11.38 18.14
C ARG A 116 -1.87 10.45 19.27
N ALA A 117 -1.38 9.26 18.94
CA ALA A 117 -0.82 8.31 19.89
C ALA A 117 0.59 8.68 20.39
N GLN A 118 1.14 9.83 19.98
CA GLN A 118 2.50 10.30 20.28
C GLN A 118 3.61 9.31 19.84
N LEU A 119 3.29 8.40 18.91
CA LEU A 119 4.24 7.43 18.35
C LEU A 119 5.12 8.09 17.27
N VAL A 120 4.65 9.19 16.68
CA VAL A 120 5.37 9.96 15.66
C VAL A 120 5.27 11.44 16.01
N LYS A 121 6.41 12.13 16.07
CA LYS A 121 6.46 13.60 16.09
C LYS A 121 6.47 14.11 14.66
N LEU A 122 5.48 14.91 14.28
CA LEU A 122 5.40 15.58 12.97
C LEU A 122 6.12 16.94 12.99
N ASP A 123 7.15 17.08 13.83
CA ASP A 123 7.84 18.36 14.03
C ASP A 123 8.72 18.72 12.81
N ASP A 124 9.18 17.71 12.06
CA ASP A 124 10.00 17.86 10.86
C ASP A 124 9.23 17.39 9.61
N LEU A 125 8.75 18.35 8.81
CA LEU A 125 8.14 18.08 7.50
C LEU A 125 9.18 18.20 6.38
N ALA A 126 9.69 17.06 5.89
CA ALA A 126 10.54 17.01 4.70
C ALA A 126 9.70 16.73 3.44
N VAL A 127 9.72 17.66 2.48
CA VAL A 127 9.06 17.49 1.17
C VAL A 127 10.14 17.19 0.12
N ASP A 128 10.22 15.94 -0.33
CA ASP A 128 11.13 15.56 -1.43
C ASP A 128 10.42 15.67 -2.78
N GLY A 129 10.81 16.66 -3.58
CA GLY A 129 10.32 16.87 -4.92
C GLY A 129 11.15 16.09 -5.94
N THR A 130 10.63 14.95 -6.42
CA THR A 130 11.27 14.24 -7.54
C THR A 130 11.00 14.97 -8.86
N LYS A 131 12.03 15.54 -9.48
CA LYS A 131 11.94 16.10 -10.84
C LYS A 131 11.91 14.97 -11.88
N LEU A 132 10.72 14.58 -12.30
CA LEU A 132 10.55 13.64 -13.41
C LEU A 132 10.72 14.37 -14.74
N ARG A 133 11.58 13.84 -15.62
CA ARG A 133 11.65 14.32 -17.01
C ARG A 133 10.32 14.04 -17.68
N ALA A 134 9.60 15.10 -18.05
CA ALA A 134 8.42 14.97 -18.89
C ALA A 134 8.81 14.33 -20.23
N ASN A 135 7.90 13.56 -20.83
CA ASN A 135 8.03 13.11 -22.22
C ASN A 135 7.84 14.32 -23.17
N ALA A 136 8.80 15.24 -23.14
CA ALA A 136 8.82 16.46 -23.93
C ALA A 136 9.61 16.20 -25.21
N SER A 137 8.92 15.78 -26.26
CA SER A 137 9.48 15.85 -27.61
C SER A 137 9.54 17.31 -28.05
N LYS A 138 10.64 17.76 -28.67
CA LYS A 138 10.70 19.09 -29.33
C LYS A 138 9.57 19.27 -30.34
N HIS A 139 9.06 18.19 -30.94
CA HIS A 139 7.93 18.22 -31.87
C HIS A 139 6.56 18.33 -31.19
N ARG A 140 6.48 18.10 -29.88
CA ARG A 140 5.29 18.31 -29.03
C ARG A 140 5.41 19.54 -28.12
N ALA A 141 6.53 20.26 -28.19
CA ALA A 141 6.70 21.52 -27.48
C ALA A 141 5.82 22.57 -28.16
N MET A 142 4.74 22.95 -27.49
CA MET A 142 3.89 24.06 -27.89
C MET A 142 4.61 25.37 -27.58
N SER A 143 4.82 26.22 -28.59
CA SER A 143 5.29 27.58 -28.37
C SER A 143 4.14 28.44 -27.84
N TYR A 144 4.46 29.52 -27.11
CA TYR A 144 3.47 30.41 -26.52
C TYR A 144 2.45 30.93 -27.56
N GLY A 145 2.91 31.31 -28.75
CA GLY A 145 2.01 31.73 -29.83
C GLY A 145 1.13 30.61 -30.41
N ARG A 146 1.52 29.33 -30.27
CA ARG A 146 0.70 28.18 -30.67
C ARG A 146 -0.36 27.84 -29.61
N LEU A 147 -0.03 28.03 -28.33
CA LEU A 147 -0.98 27.93 -27.21
C LEU A 147 -2.14 28.91 -27.36
N GLU A 148 -1.85 30.19 -27.67
CA GLU A 148 -2.89 31.22 -27.86
C GLU A 148 -3.82 30.94 -29.07
N GLN A 149 -3.35 30.20 -30.08
CA GLN A 149 -4.16 29.79 -31.22
C GLN A 149 -5.05 28.58 -30.90
N GLU A 150 -4.57 27.65 -30.07
CA GLU A 150 -5.35 26.49 -29.64
C GLU A 150 -6.42 26.86 -28.61
N GLU A 151 -6.14 27.80 -27.69
CA GLU A 151 -7.13 28.31 -26.71
C GLU A 151 -8.34 29.00 -27.37
N LYS A 152 -8.17 29.50 -28.59
CA LYS A 152 -9.21 30.18 -29.36
C LYS A 152 -10.02 29.24 -30.26
N ARG A 153 -9.72 27.94 -30.25
CA ARG A 153 -10.35 26.92 -31.09
C ARG A 153 -11.39 26.14 -30.31
#